data_AF-A0A3A2ZJ56-F1
#
_entry.id   AF-A0A3A2ZJ56-F1
#
_cell.length_a   1.000
_cell.length_b   1.000
_cell.length_c   1.000
_cell.angle_alpha   90.00
_cell.angle_beta   90.00
_cell.angle_gamma   90.00
#
_symmetry.space_group_name_H-M   'P 1'
#
loop_
_entity.id
_entity.type
_entity.pdbx_description
1 polymer ?
#
loop_
_entity_poly.entity_id
_entity_poly.type
_entity_poly.pdbx_seq_one_letter_code
_entity_poly.pdbx_strand_id
1 'polypeptide(L)'
;MPPEVHKNELDSNYLLMLQNLKIPPANACSRRRLLPLINITVEFIKLCAMASSKVPQPCWFNTISQLLMQSIIEELRIFGELSTQNLKARLAPELVSPRELEWAQNCDTYINYLQPPPGVHTKHHLEDISDRFPLFQLEGVIIDAIVNLMKKLDPPVLVQLERGKLRGMTVLETRRLKRRLGLP
;
A
#
# COMPACT_ATOMS: atom_id res chain seq x y z
N MET A 1 14.89 -22.20 14.53
CA MET A 1 15.87 -21.76 13.52
C MET A 1 15.08 -21.42 12.26
N PRO A 2 15.11 -20.18 11.76
CA PRO A 2 14.49 -19.89 10.46
C PRO A 2 15.26 -20.67 9.38
N PRO A 3 14.58 -21.24 8.37
CA PRO A 3 15.25 -21.94 7.29
C PRO A 3 16.12 -20.95 6.50
N GLU A 4 17.41 -21.23 6.35
CA GLU A 4 18.28 -20.49 5.44
C GLU A 4 17.78 -20.70 4.01
N VAL A 5 17.00 -19.75 3.48
CA VAL A 5 16.58 -19.78 2.09
C VAL A 5 17.82 -19.57 1.22
N HIS A 6 18.18 -20.57 0.43
CA HIS A 6 19.37 -20.50 -0.42
C HIS A 6 19.23 -19.36 -1.44
N LYS A 7 20.30 -18.57 -1.63
CA LYS A 7 20.33 -17.40 -2.53
C LYS A 7 19.76 -17.66 -3.94
N ASN A 8 19.99 -18.86 -4.48
CA ASN A 8 19.49 -19.28 -5.78
C ASN A 8 17.95 -19.41 -5.84
N GLU A 9 17.32 -19.76 -4.71
CA GLU A 9 15.86 -19.85 -4.59
C GLU A 9 15.23 -18.45 -4.57
N LEU A 10 15.82 -17.48 -3.87
CA LEU A 10 15.34 -16.09 -3.85
C LEU A 10 15.44 -15.42 -5.23
N ASP A 11 16.53 -15.66 -5.95
CA ASP A 11 16.70 -15.12 -7.30
C ASP A 11 15.71 -15.78 -8.29
N SER A 12 15.40 -17.07 -8.12
CA SER A 12 14.37 -17.77 -8.90
C SER A 12 12.96 -17.24 -8.60
N ASN A 13 12.64 -17.01 -7.32
CA ASN A 13 11.37 -16.42 -6.91
C ASN A 13 11.18 -15.01 -7.48
N TYR A 14 12.26 -14.22 -7.54
CA TYR A 14 12.24 -12.90 -8.15
C TYR A 14 11.96 -12.96 -9.65
N LEU A 15 12.58 -13.89 -10.38
CA LEU A 15 12.29 -14.09 -11.80
C LEU A 15 10.84 -14.51 -12.04
N LEU A 16 10.30 -15.40 -11.19
CA LEU A 16 8.89 -15.79 -11.26
C LEU A 16 7.95 -14.61 -11.00
N MET A 17 8.28 -13.76 -10.03
CA MET A 17 7.52 -12.52 -9.77
C MET A 17 7.51 -11.60 -11.00
N LEU A 18 8.67 -11.38 -11.63
CA LEU A 18 8.77 -10.57 -12.85
C LEU A 18 7.92 -11.15 -13.99
N GLN A 19 7.95 -12.47 -14.17
CA GLN A 19 7.12 -13.15 -15.16
C GLN A 19 5.62 -12.94 -14.89
N ASN A 20 5.18 -13.08 -13.65
CA ASN A 20 3.79 -12.87 -13.25
C ASN A 20 3.33 -11.43 -13.49
N LEU A 21 4.22 -10.46 -13.27
CA LEU A 21 4.00 -9.05 -13.55
C LEU A 21 4.18 -8.69 -15.04
N LYS A 22 4.55 -9.65 -15.89
CA LYS A 22 4.88 -9.43 -17.31
C LYS A 22 5.99 -8.39 -17.50
N ILE A 23 6.92 -8.30 -16.56
CA ILE A 23 8.09 -7.42 -16.64
C ILE A 23 9.25 -8.20 -17.28
N PRO A 24 9.78 -7.76 -18.44
CA PRO A 24 10.95 -8.39 -19.03
C PRO A 24 12.16 -8.30 -18.09
N PRO A 25 12.90 -9.39 -17.82
CA PRO A 25 14.07 -9.35 -16.93
C PRO A 25 15.13 -8.34 -17.34
N ALA A 26 15.28 -8.09 -18.65
CA ALA A 26 16.22 -7.10 -19.19
C ALA A 26 15.89 -5.65 -18.76
N ASN A 27 14.62 -5.37 -18.44
CA ASN A 27 14.15 -4.05 -18.01
C ASN A 27 14.03 -3.93 -16.49
N ALA A 28 14.22 -5.04 -15.77
CA ALA A 28 14.06 -5.08 -14.32
C ALA A 28 15.32 -4.60 -13.60
N CYS A 29 15.15 -3.94 -12.45
CA CYS A 29 16.26 -3.61 -11.58
C CYS A 29 16.75 -4.87 -10.84
N SER A 30 17.99 -4.85 -10.34
CA SER A 30 18.47 -5.95 -9.49
C SER A 30 17.60 -6.09 -8.25
N ARG A 31 17.27 -7.32 -7.84
CA ARG A 31 16.53 -7.67 -6.61
C ARG A 31 17.01 -6.87 -5.38
N ARG A 32 18.34 -6.71 -5.24
CA ARG A 32 18.97 -5.96 -4.13
C ARG A 32 18.67 -4.46 -4.10
N ARG A 33 18.14 -3.91 -5.19
CA ARG A 33 17.77 -2.49 -5.33
C ARG A 33 16.26 -2.28 -5.22
N LEU A 34 15.49 -3.34 -5.01
CA LEU A 34 14.06 -3.23 -4.80
C LEU A 34 13.79 -2.50 -3.49
N LEU A 35 12.84 -1.58 -3.53
CA LEU A 35 12.26 -1.01 -2.34
C LEU A 35 11.19 -2.01 -1.84
N PRO A 36 11.27 -2.49 -0.59
CA PRO A 36 10.26 -3.39 -0.06
C PRO A 36 8.86 -2.76 -0.09
N LEU A 37 7.85 -3.53 -0.49
CA LEU A 37 6.46 -3.12 -0.59
C LEU A 37 5.89 -2.65 0.75
N ILE A 38 6.43 -3.13 1.87
CA ILE A 38 6.08 -2.63 3.21
C ILE A 38 6.34 -1.13 3.35
N ASN A 39 7.36 -0.59 2.69
CA ASN A 39 7.62 0.85 2.71
C ASN A 39 6.53 1.63 1.97
N ILE A 40 6.06 1.10 0.83
CA ILE A 40 4.94 1.68 0.09
C ILE A 40 3.65 1.58 0.92
N THR A 41 3.44 0.47 1.62
CA THR A 41 2.30 0.26 2.52
C THR A 41 2.25 1.32 3.62
N VAL A 42 3.38 1.60 4.26
CA VAL A 42 3.49 2.65 5.29
C VAL A 42 3.14 4.04 4.72
N GLU A 43 3.65 4.40 3.55
CA GLU A 43 3.33 5.68 2.91
C GLU A 43 1.85 5.76 2.50
N PHE A 44 1.27 4.66 2.02
CA PHE A 44 -0.15 4.59 1.70
C PHE A 44 -1.03 4.77 2.95
N ILE A 45 -0.67 4.16 4.09
CA ILE A 45 -1.37 4.35 5.36
C ILE A 45 -1.36 5.83 5.76
N LYS A 46 -0.19 6.50 5.69
CA LYS A 46 -0.06 7.93 6.00
C LYS A 46 -0.97 8.77 5.10
N LEU A 47 -0.96 8.50 3.79
CA LEU A 47 -1.82 9.18 2.82
C LEU A 47 -3.30 9.03 3.19
N CYS A 48 -3.73 7.84 3.55
CA CYS A 48 -5.11 7.61 3.95
C CYS A 48 -5.47 8.26 5.30
N ALA A 49 -4.55 8.28 6.26
CA ALA A 49 -4.74 8.99 7.53
C ALA A 49 -4.94 10.49 7.30
N MET A 50 -4.14 11.10 6.42
CA MET A 50 -4.30 12.51 6.02
C MET A 50 -5.65 12.77 5.32
N ALA A 51 -6.14 11.79 4.57
CA ALA A 51 -7.41 11.88 3.85
C ALA A 51 -8.63 11.37 4.63
N SER A 52 -8.46 10.97 5.90
CA SER A 52 -9.51 10.34 6.72
C SER A 52 -10.78 11.17 6.88
N SER A 53 -10.67 12.50 6.81
CA SER A 53 -11.81 13.43 6.83
C SER A 53 -12.60 13.48 5.52
N LYS A 54 -12.05 12.95 4.42
CA LYS A 54 -12.61 13.02 3.06
C LYS A 54 -13.01 11.66 2.50
N VAL A 55 -12.47 10.58 3.08
CA VAL A 55 -12.64 9.22 2.56
C VAL A 55 -13.12 8.29 3.68
N PRO A 56 -14.24 7.58 3.50
CA PRO A 56 -14.73 6.62 4.49
C PRO A 56 -13.70 5.54 4.81
N GLN A 57 -13.55 5.20 6.10
CA GLN A 57 -12.64 4.17 6.61
C GLN A 57 -12.68 2.81 5.87
N PRO A 58 -13.85 2.24 5.53
CA PRO A 58 -13.92 0.89 4.98
C PRO A 58 -13.20 0.70 3.63
N CYS A 59 -13.08 1.76 2.82
CA CYS A 59 -12.57 1.60 1.46
C CYS A 59 -11.04 1.50 1.39
N TRP A 60 -10.31 2.12 2.32
CA TRP A 60 -8.84 2.02 2.35
C TRP A 60 -8.35 0.88 3.22
N PHE A 61 -9.16 0.42 4.20
CA PHE A 61 -8.82 -0.73 5.04
C PHE A 61 -8.53 -1.99 4.21
N ASN A 62 -9.43 -2.36 3.31
CA ASN A 62 -9.25 -3.53 2.43
C ASN A 62 -7.99 -3.41 1.55
N THR A 63 -7.70 -2.21 1.06
CA THR A 63 -6.52 -1.96 0.22
C THR A 63 -5.24 -2.13 1.04
N ILE A 64 -5.21 -1.58 2.25
CA ILE A 64 -4.07 -1.75 3.15
C ILE A 64 -3.88 -3.22 3.51
N SER A 65 -4.95 -3.96 3.80
CA SER A 65 -4.85 -5.38 4.11
C SER A 65 -4.20 -6.18 2.98
N GLN A 66 -4.58 -5.90 1.73
CA GLN A 66 -3.96 -6.55 0.57
C GLN A 66 -2.49 -6.14 0.40
N LEU A 67 -2.18 -4.85 0.55
CA LEU A 67 -0.82 -4.32 0.55
C LEU A 67 0.06 -5.00 1.61
N LEU A 68 -0.48 -5.18 2.81
CA LEU A 68 0.20 -5.83 3.92
C LEU A 68 0.48 -7.31 3.60
N MET A 69 -0.53 -8.06 3.16
CA MET A 69 -0.36 -9.47 2.78
C MET A 69 0.71 -9.64 1.71
N GLN A 70 0.69 -8.78 0.68
CA GLN A 70 1.68 -8.81 -0.40
C GLN A 70 3.08 -8.43 0.08
N SER A 71 3.18 -7.46 0.98
CA SER A 71 4.46 -7.07 1.57
C SER A 71 5.11 -8.22 2.32
N ILE A 72 4.30 -9.04 3.00
CA ILE A 72 4.80 -10.18 3.75
C ILE A 72 5.21 -11.31 2.81
N ILE A 73 4.40 -11.61 1.79
CA ILE A 73 4.78 -12.57 0.73
C ILE A 73 6.10 -12.14 0.07
N GLU A 74 6.30 -10.85 -0.18
CA GLU A 74 7.52 -10.31 -0.77
C GLU A 74 8.73 -10.47 0.16
N GLU A 75 8.62 -10.06 1.43
CA GLU A 75 9.69 -10.24 2.44
C GLU A 75 10.13 -11.71 2.52
N LEU A 76 9.16 -12.61 2.49
CA LEU A 76 9.38 -14.06 2.48
C LEU A 76 10.06 -14.59 1.22
N ARG A 77 9.48 -14.31 0.05
CA ARG A 77 9.88 -14.94 -1.22
C ARG A 77 11.06 -14.26 -1.89
N ILE A 78 11.17 -12.95 -1.72
CA ILE A 78 12.13 -12.11 -2.44
C ILE A 78 13.31 -11.75 -1.53
N PHE A 79 13.06 -11.46 -0.26
CA PHE A 79 14.11 -11.05 0.67
C PHE A 79 14.59 -12.18 1.60
N GLY A 80 13.79 -13.23 1.77
CA GLY A 80 14.12 -14.36 2.65
C GLY A 80 14.06 -13.99 4.14
N GLU A 81 13.41 -12.88 4.48
CA GLU A 81 13.27 -12.39 5.85
C GLU A 81 11.89 -12.75 6.38
N LEU A 82 11.87 -13.43 7.54
CA LEU A 82 10.65 -13.90 8.20
C LEU A 82 10.54 -13.29 9.59
N SER A 83 10.72 -11.98 9.70
CA SER A 83 10.53 -11.29 10.97
C SER A 83 9.16 -10.61 10.98
N THR A 84 8.14 -11.36 11.35
CA THR A 84 6.81 -10.81 11.67
C THR A 84 6.88 -9.75 12.77
N GLN A 85 7.90 -9.80 13.63
CA GLN A 85 8.22 -8.76 14.61
C GLN A 85 8.69 -7.46 13.94
N ASN A 86 9.54 -7.54 12.91
CA ASN A 86 9.96 -6.36 12.14
C ASN A 86 8.77 -5.75 11.38
N LEU A 87 7.87 -6.58 10.86
CA LEU A 87 6.64 -6.12 10.21
C LEU A 87 5.73 -5.35 11.17
N LYS A 88 5.45 -5.90 12.36
CA LYS A 88 4.67 -5.18 13.39
C LYS A 88 5.33 -3.87 13.79
N ALA A 89 6.66 -3.86 13.95
CA ALA A 89 7.41 -2.64 14.27
C ALA A 89 7.33 -1.58 13.16
N ARG A 90 7.36 -1.99 11.88
CA ARG A 90 7.22 -1.07 10.72
C ARG A 90 5.80 -0.54 10.55
N LEU A 91 4.80 -1.27 11.06
CA LEU A 91 3.38 -0.90 11.04
C LEU A 91 2.93 -0.25 12.35
N ALA A 92 3.88 0.29 13.13
CA ALA A 92 3.63 0.79 14.48
C ALA A 92 2.38 1.70 14.55
N PRO A 93 1.63 1.65 15.66
CA PRO A 93 0.37 2.37 15.83
C PRO A 93 0.47 3.88 15.58
N GLU A 94 1.67 4.45 15.74
CA GLU A 94 2.00 5.86 15.50
C GLU A 94 1.64 6.36 14.08
N LEU A 95 1.50 5.44 13.12
CA LEU A 95 1.10 5.76 11.73
C LEU A 95 -0.41 5.94 11.57
N VAL A 96 -1.23 5.58 12.57
CA VAL A 96 -2.69 5.55 12.50
C VAL A 96 -3.28 6.31 13.69
N SER A 97 -3.86 7.49 13.44
CA SER A 97 -4.62 8.27 14.45
C SER A 97 -5.77 7.44 15.07
N PRO A 98 -6.43 7.88 16.18
CA PRO A 98 -6.74 7.14 17.41
C PRO A 98 -7.68 5.91 17.34
N ARG A 99 -7.92 5.32 16.17
CA ARG A 99 -8.52 3.98 15.99
C ARG A 99 -7.46 2.88 16.01
N GLU A 100 -6.51 3.03 16.93
CA GLU A 100 -5.33 2.19 17.11
C GLU A 100 -5.73 0.72 17.38
N LEU A 101 -6.86 0.52 18.08
CA LEU A 101 -7.31 -0.79 18.50
C LEU A 101 -7.88 -1.65 17.34
N GLU A 102 -8.74 -1.08 16.49
CA GLU A 102 -9.30 -1.79 15.32
C GLU A 102 -8.20 -2.16 14.31
N TRP A 103 -7.25 -1.25 14.10
CA TRP A 103 -6.10 -1.47 13.23
C TRP A 103 -5.17 -2.57 13.75
N ALA A 104 -4.80 -2.51 15.04
CA ALA A 104 -3.94 -3.51 15.67
C ALA A 104 -4.57 -4.91 15.64
N GLN A 105 -5.87 -5.04 15.98
CA GLN A 105 -6.59 -6.31 15.96
C GLN A 105 -6.67 -6.94 14.56
N ASN A 106 -6.90 -6.11 13.55
CA ASN A 106 -6.94 -6.59 12.17
C ASN A 106 -5.55 -6.98 11.66
N CYS A 107 -4.50 -6.22 12.00
CA CYS A 107 -3.11 -6.59 11.71
C CYS A 107 -2.75 -7.94 12.34
N ASP A 108 -3.12 -8.17 13.60
CA ASP A 108 -2.92 -9.47 14.26
C ASP A 108 -3.64 -10.60 13.54
N THR A 109 -4.88 -10.35 13.08
CA THR A 109 -5.64 -11.32 12.29
C THR A 109 -4.90 -11.69 11.00
N TYR A 110 -4.39 -10.71 10.24
CA TYR A 110 -3.64 -10.98 9.00
C TYR A 110 -2.31 -11.68 9.27
N ILE A 111 -1.59 -11.28 10.31
CA ILE A 111 -0.34 -11.94 10.71
C ILE A 111 -0.59 -13.40 11.12
N ASN A 112 -1.72 -13.68 11.77
CA ASN A 112 -2.11 -15.05 12.11
C ASN A 112 -2.45 -15.88 10.86
N TYR A 113 -3.11 -15.30 9.85
CA TYR A 113 -3.34 -15.99 8.56
C TYR A 113 -2.04 -16.42 7.87
N LEU A 114 -0.93 -15.74 8.14
CA LEU A 114 0.38 -16.01 7.53
C LEU A 114 1.16 -17.08 8.29
N GLN A 115 0.76 -17.42 9.52
CA GLN A 115 1.32 -18.56 10.23
C GLN A 115 0.76 -19.85 9.63
N PRO A 116 1.63 -20.81 9.23
CA PRO A 116 1.14 -22.09 8.75
C PRO A 116 0.38 -22.82 9.87
N PRO A 117 -0.76 -23.46 9.55
CA PRO A 117 -1.44 -24.33 10.50
C PRO A 117 -0.49 -25.44 11.00
N PRO A 118 -0.71 -26.00 12.20
CA PRO A 118 0.10 -27.10 12.71
C PRO A 118 0.17 -28.25 11.71
N GLY A 119 1.40 -28.66 11.35
CA GLY A 119 1.64 -29.74 10.39
C GLY A 119 1.66 -29.33 8.91
N VAL A 120 1.40 -28.07 8.57
CA VAL A 120 1.52 -27.55 7.20
C VAL A 120 2.91 -26.96 6.98
N HIS A 121 3.54 -27.33 5.87
CA HIS A 121 4.83 -26.76 5.50
C HIS A 121 4.67 -25.30 5.06
N THR A 122 5.50 -24.40 5.60
CA THR A 122 5.45 -22.94 5.33
C THR A 122 5.39 -22.61 3.85
N LYS A 123 6.15 -23.31 3.00
CA LYS A 123 6.17 -23.07 1.55
C LYS A 123 4.81 -23.27 0.89
N HIS A 124 4.12 -24.37 1.20
CA HIS A 124 2.79 -24.68 0.65
C HIS A 124 1.71 -23.74 1.17
N HIS A 125 1.82 -23.34 2.44
CA HIS A 125 0.93 -22.32 3.01
C HIS A 125 1.07 -20.98 2.27
N LEU A 126 2.31 -20.58 1.97
CA LEU A 126 2.58 -19.35 1.23
C LEU A 126 2.18 -19.42 -0.25
N GLU A 127 2.23 -20.60 -0.86
CA GLU A 127 1.66 -20.86 -2.20
C GLU A 127 0.14 -20.65 -2.19
N ASP A 128 -0.58 -21.28 -1.26
CA ASP A 128 -2.03 -21.10 -1.11
C ASP A 128 -2.41 -19.63 -0.84
N ILE A 129 -1.67 -18.93 0.03
CA ILE A 129 -1.89 -17.50 0.26
C ILE A 129 -1.60 -16.69 -1.01
N SER A 130 -0.52 -16.97 -1.72
CA SER A 130 -0.17 -16.27 -2.95
C SER A 130 -1.20 -16.47 -4.06
N ASP A 131 -1.86 -17.62 -4.10
CA ASP A 131 -2.92 -17.91 -5.07
C ASP A 131 -4.22 -17.17 -4.71
N ARG A 132 -4.52 -17.04 -3.41
CA ARG A 132 -5.67 -16.28 -2.90
C ARG A 132 -5.49 -14.76 -3.04
N PHE A 133 -4.24 -14.29 -2.98
CA PHE A 133 -3.89 -12.89 -3.12
C PHE A 133 -2.89 -12.76 -4.28
N PRO A 134 -3.35 -12.74 -5.54
CA PRO A 134 -2.44 -12.61 -6.67
C PRO A 134 -1.96 -11.15 -6.83
N LEU A 135 -0.65 -10.99 -7.01
CA LEU A 135 0.01 -9.66 -7.03
C LEU A 135 -0.54 -8.73 -8.12
N PHE A 136 -0.99 -9.25 -9.27
CA PHE A 136 -1.55 -8.42 -10.33
C PHE A 136 -2.88 -7.74 -9.92
N GLN A 137 -3.66 -8.33 -9.01
CA GLN A 137 -4.89 -7.72 -8.52
C GLN A 137 -4.58 -6.53 -7.60
N LEU A 138 -3.46 -6.59 -6.88
CA LEU A 138 -3.03 -5.51 -5.98
C LEU A 138 -2.84 -4.19 -6.75
N GLU A 139 -2.21 -4.24 -7.92
CA GLU A 139 -1.97 -3.05 -8.75
C GLU A 139 -3.29 -2.34 -9.07
N GLY A 140 -4.29 -3.08 -9.55
CA GLY A 140 -5.62 -2.54 -9.84
C GLY A 140 -6.29 -1.94 -8.61
N VAL A 141 -6.23 -2.63 -7.47
CA VAL A 141 -6.83 -2.17 -6.21
C VAL A 141 -6.17 -0.88 -5.71
N ILE A 142 -4.84 -0.76 -5.80
CA ILE A 142 -4.12 0.47 -5.41
C ILE A 142 -4.49 1.62 -6.35
N ILE A 143 -4.48 1.39 -7.67
CA ILE A 143 -4.84 2.42 -8.65
C ILE A 143 -6.27 2.90 -8.40
N ASP A 144 -7.23 2.00 -8.24
CA ASP A 144 -8.61 2.34 -7.96
C ASP A 144 -8.75 3.12 -6.65
N ALA A 145 -8.01 2.73 -5.60
CA ALA A 145 -8.01 3.43 -4.33
C ALA A 145 -7.47 4.87 -4.48
N ILE A 146 -6.35 5.06 -5.19
CA ILE A 146 -5.76 6.38 -5.45
C ILE A 146 -6.69 7.24 -6.31
N VAL A 147 -7.26 6.69 -7.37
CA VAL A 147 -8.22 7.40 -8.24
C VAL A 147 -9.45 7.82 -7.45
N ASN A 148 -10.00 6.92 -6.63
CA ASN A 148 -11.15 7.21 -5.78
C ASN A 148 -10.84 8.25 -4.70
N LEU A 149 -9.62 8.23 -4.15
CA LEU A 149 -9.12 9.26 -3.26
C LEU A 149 -9.06 10.61 -3.99
N MET A 150 -8.40 10.69 -5.14
CA MET A 150 -8.26 11.92 -5.94
C MET A 150 -9.61 12.52 -6.32
N LYS A 151 -10.62 11.70 -6.63
CA LYS A 151 -12.00 12.17 -6.91
C LYS A 151 -12.68 12.82 -5.71
N LYS A 152 -12.31 12.46 -4.49
CA LYS A 152 -12.89 12.97 -3.23
C LYS A 152 -12.13 14.14 -2.65
N LEU A 153 -10.87 14.32 -3.04
CA LEU A 153 -10.09 15.48 -2.68
C LEU A 153 -10.64 16.73 -3.36
N ASP A 154 -10.51 17.87 -2.68
CA ASP A 154 -10.85 19.15 -3.30
C ASP A 154 -9.91 19.38 -4.50
N PRO A 155 -10.40 19.94 -5.62
CA PRO A 155 -9.55 20.23 -6.77
C PRO A 155 -8.34 21.07 -6.36
N PRO A 156 -7.18 20.98 -7.03
CA PRO A 156 -6.05 21.85 -6.74
C PRO A 156 -6.45 23.33 -6.76
N VAL A 157 -5.83 24.17 -5.92
CA VAL A 157 -6.17 25.60 -5.78
C VAL A 157 -6.20 26.33 -7.13
N LEU A 158 -5.28 25.99 -8.04
CA LEU A 158 -5.24 26.55 -9.39
C LEU A 158 -6.48 26.19 -10.22
N VAL A 159 -6.96 24.95 -10.14
CA VAL A 159 -8.20 24.51 -10.81
C VAL A 159 -9.42 25.18 -10.17
N GLN A 160 -9.43 25.38 -8.86
CA GLN A 160 -10.48 26.13 -8.18
C GLN A 160 -10.52 27.61 -8.62
N LEU A 161 -9.36 28.24 -8.78
CA LEU A 161 -9.20 29.60 -9.29
C LEU A 161 -9.66 29.73 -10.74
N GLU A 162 -9.28 28.79 -11.59
CA GLU A 162 -9.76 28.72 -12.98
C GLU A 162 -11.29 28.64 -13.01
N ARG A 163 -11.90 27.76 -12.20
CA ARG A 163 -13.36 27.61 -12.06
C ARG A 163 -14.05 28.79 -11.36
N GLY A 164 -13.30 29.77 -10.86
CA GLY A 164 -13.83 31.00 -10.27
C GLY A 164 -14.47 30.84 -8.89
N LYS A 165 -14.21 29.72 -8.19
CA LYS A 165 -14.72 29.48 -6.83
C LYS A 165 -13.65 28.76 -5.99
N LEU A 166 -12.98 29.52 -5.13
CA LEU A 166 -12.09 28.98 -4.12
C LEU A 166 -12.89 28.44 -2.92
N ARG A 167 -12.44 27.31 -2.38
CA ARG A 167 -13.00 26.73 -1.17
C ARG A 167 -12.87 27.72 -0.01
N GLY A 168 -13.95 27.89 0.76
CA GLY A 168 -14.00 28.82 1.88
C GLY A 168 -14.22 30.28 1.49
N MET A 169 -14.39 30.59 0.19
CA MET A 169 -14.69 31.92 -0.31
C MET A 169 -15.99 31.91 -1.13
N THR A 170 -16.68 33.05 -1.13
CA THR A 170 -17.75 33.32 -2.09
C THR A 170 -17.16 33.53 -3.49
N VAL A 171 -18.00 33.42 -4.52
CA VAL A 171 -17.61 33.71 -5.92
C VAL A 171 -17.14 35.17 -6.06
N LEU A 172 -17.77 36.10 -5.33
CA LEU A 172 -17.41 37.52 -5.38
C LEU A 172 -16.03 37.79 -4.80
N GLU A 173 -15.72 37.18 -3.64
CA GLU A 173 -14.40 37.26 -3.00
C GLU A 173 -13.33 36.62 -3.88
N THR A 174 -13.62 35.46 -4.47
CA THR A 174 -12.71 34.78 -5.41
C THR A 174 -12.41 35.67 -6.62
N ARG A 175 -13.42 36.32 -7.22
CA ARG A 175 -13.23 37.27 -8.33
C ARG A 175 -12.42 38.50 -7.92
N ARG A 176 -12.58 39.00 -6.71
CA ARG A 176 -11.79 40.13 -6.19
C ARG A 176 -10.33 39.73 -6.02
N LEU A 177 -10.06 38.52 -5.55
CA LEU A 177 -8.71 37.97 -5.45
C LEU A 177 -8.06 37.77 -6.83
N LYS A 178 -8.77 37.16 -7.79
CA LYS A 178 -8.27 36.97 -9.17
C LYS A 178 -7.85 38.30 -9.81
N ARG A 179 -8.68 39.34 -9.69
CA ARG A 179 -8.35 40.70 -10.17
C ARG A 179 -7.09 41.27 -9.52
N ARG A 180 -6.89 41.07 -8.21
CA ARG A 180 -5.67 41.54 -7.51
C ARG A 180 -4.40 40.83 -7.98
N LEU A 181 -4.53 39.57 -8.41
CA LEU A 181 -3.42 38.74 -8.89
C LEU A 181 -3.19 38.86 -10.40
N GLY A 182 -3.97 39.68 -11.12
CA GLY A 182 -3.87 39.81 -12.57
C GLY A 182 -4.35 38.58 -13.35
N LEU A 183 -5.16 37.70 -12.71
CA LEU A 183 -5.72 36.51 -13.35
C LEU A 183 -7.08 36.85 -14.00
N PRO A 184 -7.33 36.39 -15.24
CA PRO A 184 -8.60 36.63 -15.96
C PRO A 184 -9.79 35.99 -15.23
#